data_AF-A0A2E0A2H0-F1
#
_entry.id   AF-A0A2E0A2H0-F1
#
_cell.length_a   1.000
_cell.length_b   1.000
_cell.length_c   1.000
_cell.angle_alpha   90.00
_cell.angle_beta   90.00
_cell.angle_gamma   90.00
#
_symmetry.space_group_name_H-M   'P 1'
#
loop_
_entity.id
_entity.type
_entity.pdbx_description
1 polymer ?
#
loop_
_entity_poly.entity_id
_entity_poly.type
_entity_poly.pdbx_seq_one_letter_code
_entity_poly.pdbx_strand_id
1 'polypeptide(L)'
;MSSAGALSGPGSQPAEVDGAELDILQLPSGMDTYEQPILPEPEDVTHLNAAIRRLEYLLARMDTWQPGEPNIELSVSDLDPANRDLVDQVLGEGEVSILFGGDGHIRIQEGVLCGVWRIQHMNSAGQVTQDHIEVGPIPSLVQHTTFAKAQARVDESIENVGDGVINSPPLLAEINEVLEDFTPGDMTHTINLTLLPQTEQDLMFLDQRLGLGNTTILSRGYGNCRITSTNTRNVWWVRYFNSQDKNILNSLEICTTPDSASAAPEDIADSTIRLREILEIYQ
;
A
#
# COMPACT_ATOMS: atom_id res chain seq x y z
N MET A 1 10.27 13.78 57.86
CA MET A 1 11.48 13.99 57.06
C MET A 1 11.55 12.89 56.03
N SER A 2 11.56 13.31 54.76
CA SER A 2 11.92 12.63 53.50
C SER A 2 11.50 11.18 53.25
N SER A 3 10.53 11.02 52.34
CA SER A 3 10.40 9.86 51.45
C SER A 3 10.85 10.26 50.05
N ALA A 4 11.67 9.40 49.44
CA ALA A 4 12.39 9.60 48.19
C ALA A 4 11.47 9.78 46.98
N GLY A 5 11.87 10.66 46.06
CA GLY A 5 11.24 10.85 44.76
C GLY A 5 11.66 9.75 43.78
N ALA A 6 10.68 9.19 43.08
CA ALA A 6 10.93 8.35 41.91
C ALA A 6 11.15 9.26 40.70
N LEU A 7 12.33 9.15 40.09
CA LEU A 7 12.69 9.75 38.81
C LEU A 7 12.09 8.88 37.70
N SER A 8 11.10 9.39 36.96
CA SER A 8 10.67 8.80 35.69
C SER A 8 11.69 9.14 34.60
N GLY A 9 12.27 8.13 33.97
CA GLY A 9 13.17 8.26 32.82
C GLY A 9 12.41 8.33 31.48
N PRO A 10 13.07 8.75 30.39
CA PRO A 10 12.45 8.83 29.07
C PRO A 10 12.07 7.42 28.58
N GLY A 11 10.80 7.22 28.23
CA GLY A 11 10.24 5.93 27.81
C GLY A 11 8.98 5.47 28.56
N SER A 12 8.41 6.31 29.44
CA SER A 12 7.17 5.99 30.17
C SER A 12 5.98 6.74 29.55
N GLN A 13 5.51 6.32 28.38
CA GLN A 13 4.19 6.73 27.88
C GLN A 13 3.15 5.73 28.39
N PRO A 14 2.03 6.18 29.00
CA PRO A 14 0.94 5.30 29.37
C PRO A 14 0.26 4.77 28.09
N ALA A 15 -0.09 3.48 28.09
CA ALA A 15 -0.90 2.89 27.04
C ALA A 15 -2.24 3.63 26.93
N GLU A 16 -2.63 3.98 25.70
CA GLU A 16 -3.91 4.60 25.40
C GLU A 16 -5.06 3.71 25.92
N VAL A 17 -5.96 4.32 26.70
CA VAL A 17 -7.19 3.70 27.18
C VAL A 17 -8.33 4.31 26.38
N ASP A 18 -8.60 3.76 25.19
CA ASP A 18 -9.95 3.75 24.64
C ASP A 18 -10.11 2.70 23.51
N GLY A 19 -10.53 1.49 23.90
CA GLY A 19 -11.92 1.11 23.60
C GLY A 19 -12.34 0.73 22.18
N ALA A 20 -11.44 0.36 21.28
CA ALA A 20 -11.79 -0.53 20.16
C ALA A 20 -10.85 -1.73 20.18
N GLU A 21 -11.32 -2.87 20.72
CA GLU A 21 -10.78 -4.18 20.35
C GLU A 21 -11.09 -4.39 18.86
N LEU A 22 -10.30 -3.76 18.02
CA LEU A 22 -10.05 -4.29 16.70
C LEU A 22 -9.21 -5.53 16.94
N ASP A 23 -9.76 -6.71 16.66
CA ASP A 23 -8.96 -7.91 16.36
C ASP A 23 -8.16 -7.60 15.08
N ILE A 24 -7.18 -6.70 15.22
CA ILE A 24 -6.20 -6.39 14.20
C ILE A 24 -5.36 -7.64 14.14
N LEU A 25 -5.47 -8.35 13.01
CA LEU A 25 -4.54 -9.37 12.55
C LEU A 25 -3.19 -9.17 13.24
N GLN A 26 -2.83 -10.09 14.14
CA GLN A 26 -1.54 -10.05 14.81
C GLN A 26 -0.46 -9.91 13.74
N LEU A 27 0.28 -8.80 13.81
CA LEU A 27 1.40 -8.53 12.92
C LEU A 27 2.41 -9.69 13.08
N PRO A 28 2.73 -10.44 12.01
CA PRO A 28 3.79 -11.42 12.08
C PRO A 28 5.11 -10.73 12.42
N SER A 29 5.76 -11.17 13.49
CA SER A 29 7.08 -10.68 13.87
C SER A 29 8.16 -11.44 13.09
N GLY A 30 8.51 -10.96 11.90
CA GLY A 30 9.57 -11.52 11.07
C GLY A 30 9.75 -10.71 9.78
N MET A 31 10.99 -10.60 9.29
CA MET A 31 11.23 -10.19 7.91
C MET A 31 10.85 -11.39 7.05
N ASP A 32 9.67 -11.37 6.42
CA ASP A 32 9.30 -12.41 5.48
C ASP A 32 10.34 -12.40 4.35
N THR A 33 11.10 -13.48 4.25
CA THR A 33 12.05 -13.69 3.17
C THR A 33 11.25 -14.21 1.99
N TYR A 34 11.57 -13.81 0.76
CA TYR A 34 10.91 -14.35 -0.45
C TYR A 34 10.83 -15.89 -0.37
N GLU A 35 9.62 -16.43 -0.24
CA GLU A 35 9.36 -17.86 -0.35
C GLU A 35 8.80 -18.15 -1.73
N GLN A 36 9.46 -19.05 -2.45
CA GLN A 36 8.95 -19.52 -3.73
C GLN A 36 7.58 -20.17 -3.50
N PRO A 37 6.54 -19.83 -4.29
CA PRO A 37 5.23 -20.44 -4.13
C PRO A 37 5.33 -21.96 -4.22
N ILE A 38 4.61 -22.66 -3.35
CA ILE A 38 4.48 -24.11 -3.43
C ILE A 38 3.55 -24.40 -4.62
N LEU A 39 4.16 -24.73 -5.74
CA LEU A 39 3.44 -25.05 -6.96
C LEU A 39 3.00 -26.52 -6.94
N PRO A 40 1.78 -26.82 -7.42
CA PRO A 40 1.29 -28.19 -7.53
C PRO A 40 2.07 -28.96 -8.61
N GLU A 41 2.16 -30.28 -8.45
CA GLU A 41 2.85 -31.12 -9.42
C GLU A 41 2.07 -31.17 -10.75
N PRO A 42 2.73 -31.35 -11.90
CA PRO A 42 2.09 -31.32 -13.22
C PRO A 42 0.91 -32.29 -13.37
N GLU A 43 1.00 -33.48 -12.77
CA GLU A 43 -0.08 -34.47 -12.76
C GLU A 43 -1.37 -33.97 -12.10
N ASP A 44 -1.26 -33.12 -11.08
CA ASP A 44 -2.37 -32.63 -10.28
C ASP A 44 -3.16 -31.52 -11.00
N VAL A 45 -2.54 -30.83 -11.95
CA VAL A 45 -3.17 -29.71 -12.67
C VAL A 45 -3.70 -30.05 -14.07
N THR A 46 -3.59 -31.30 -14.50
CA THR A 46 -4.03 -31.76 -15.84
C THR A 46 -5.48 -31.40 -16.20
N HIS A 47 -6.34 -31.23 -15.19
CA HIS A 47 -7.75 -30.85 -15.34
C HIS A 47 -8.00 -29.33 -15.27
N LEU A 48 -7.02 -28.53 -14.83
CA LEU A 48 -7.11 -27.08 -14.57
C LEU A 48 -6.75 -26.23 -15.79
N ASN A 49 -7.24 -26.66 -16.96
CA ASN A 49 -6.93 -26.04 -18.26
C ASN A 49 -7.44 -24.59 -18.38
N ALA A 50 -8.43 -24.17 -17.60
CA ALA A 50 -8.94 -22.79 -17.67
C ALA A 50 -7.99 -21.81 -16.99
N ALA A 51 -7.41 -22.20 -15.86
CA ALA A 51 -6.37 -21.44 -15.15
C ALA A 51 -5.08 -21.34 -15.96
N ILE A 52 -4.57 -22.46 -16.48
CA ILE A 52 -3.34 -22.49 -17.30
C ILE A 52 -3.48 -21.54 -18.49
N ARG A 53 -4.58 -21.66 -19.26
CA ARG A 53 -4.83 -20.76 -20.40
C ARG A 53 -4.95 -19.28 -20.01
N ARG A 54 -5.46 -19.00 -18.80
CA ARG A 54 -5.58 -17.63 -18.29
C ARG A 54 -4.21 -17.05 -17.99
N LEU A 55 -3.34 -17.84 -17.36
CA LEU A 55 -1.95 -17.46 -17.06
C LEU A 55 -1.09 -17.37 -18.33
N GLU A 56 -1.26 -18.26 -19.31
CA GLU A 56 -0.61 -18.15 -20.63
C GLU A 56 -1.02 -16.88 -21.36
N TYR A 57 -2.31 -16.53 -21.31
CA TYR A 57 -2.79 -15.27 -21.86
C TYR A 57 -2.17 -14.06 -21.15
N LEU A 58 -2.07 -14.10 -19.81
CA LEU A 58 -1.41 -13.07 -19.03
C LEU A 58 0.06 -12.91 -19.45
N LEU A 59 0.81 -14.01 -19.51
CA LEU A 59 2.21 -14.03 -19.94
C LEU A 59 2.39 -13.42 -21.33
N ALA A 60 1.56 -13.82 -22.30
CA ALA A 60 1.63 -13.28 -23.65
C ALA A 60 1.37 -11.76 -23.71
N ARG A 61 0.57 -11.21 -22.79
CA ARG A 61 0.37 -9.77 -22.65
C ARG A 61 1.56 -9.09 -22.00
N MET A 62 2.10 -9.68 -20.93
CA MET A 62 3.29 -9.19 -20.21
C MET A 62 4.50 -9.09 -21.15
N ASP A 63 4.69 -10.06 -22.05
CA ASP A 63 5.77 -10.06 -23.05
C ASP A 63 5.79 -8.85 -23.98
N THR A 64 4.64 -8.22 -24.17
CA THR A 64 4.48 -7.07 -25.07
C THR A 64 4.38 -5.75 -24.34
N TRP A 65 4.21 -5.77 -23.02
CA TRP A 65 4.03 -4.57 -22.21
C TRP A 65 5.32 -3.75 -22.15
N GLN A 66 5.17 -2.43 -22.17
CA GLN A 66 6.28 -1.49 -22.05
C GLN A 66 6.03 -0.46 -20.95
N PRO A 67 7.08 0.09 -20.32
CA PRO A 67 6.94 1.11 -19.30
C PRO A 67 6.15 2.32 -19.82
N GLY A 68 5.13 2.74 -19.08
CA GLY A 68 4.24 3.85 -19.44
C GLY A 68 3.02 3.47 -20.27
N GLU A 69 2.90 2.22 -20.71
CA GLU A 69 1.64 1.70 -21.24
C GLU A 69 0.61 1.47 -20.12
N PRO A 70 -0.70 1.50 -20.44
CA PRO A 70 -1.73 1.13 -19.48
C PRO A 70 -1.49 -0.27 -18.91
N ASN A 71 -1.93 -0.47 -17.68
CA ASN A 71 -1.83 -1.77 -17.03
C ASN A 71 -2.59 -2.85 -17.81
N ILE A 72 -2.07 -4.08 -17.78
CA ILE A 72 -2.77 -5.24 -18.32
C ILE A 72 -3.86 -5.63 -17.34
N GLU A 73 -5.11 -5.74 -17.79
CA GLU A 73 -6.21 -6.23 -16.97
C GLU A 73 -6.68 -7.61 -17.46
N LEU A 74 -6.90 -8.52 -16.51
CA LEU A 74 -7.37 -9.88 -16.78
C LEU A 74 -8.37 -10.34 -15.71
N SER A 75 -9.64 -10.50 -16.06
CA SER A 75 -10.61 -11.08 -15.14
C SER A 75 -10.34 -12.56 -14.90
N VAL A 76 -10.55 -13.01 -13.67
CA VAL A 76 -10.58 -14.43 -13.25
C VAL A 76 -11.86 -14.79 -12.50
N SER A 77 -12.87 -13.91 -12.56
CA SER A 77 -14.15 -14.07 -11.88
C SER A 77 -14.94 -15.28 -12.39
N ASP A 78 -14.73 -15.66 -13.65
CA ASP A 78 -15.42 -16.77 -14.31
C ASP A 78 -14.81 -18.16 -14.02
N LEU A 79 -13.64 -18.20 -13.37
CA LEU A 79 -13.01 -19.47 -13.01
C LEU A 79 -13.79 -20.19 -11.90
N ASP A 80 -13.89 -21.51 -12.03
CA ASP A 80 -14.37 -22.36 -10.94
C ASP A 80 -13.36 -22.38 -9.77
N PRO A 81 -13.76 -22.85 -8.58
CA PRO A 81 -12.90 -22.79 -7.40
C PRO A 81 -11.53 -23.48 -7.58
N ALA A 82 -11.46 -24.62 -8.28
CA ALA A 82 -10.21 -25.34 -8.45
C ALA A 82 -9.24 -24.61 -9.39
N ASN A 83 -9.76 -24.01 -10.47
CA ASN A 83 -8.96 -23.18 -11.36
C ASN A 83 -8.52 -21.86 -10.67
N ARG A 84 -9.38 -21.27 -9.84
CA ARG A 84 -9.00 -20.07 -9.07
C ARG A 84 -7.87 -20.40 -8.07
N ASP A 85 -7.96 -21.53 -7.40
CA ASP A 85 -6.95 -21.99 -6.44
C ASP A 85 -5.57 -22.16 -7.09
N LEU A 86 -5.49 -22.71 -8.31
CA LEU A 86 -4.22 -22.75 -9.05
C LEU A 86 -3.66 -21.35 -9.35
N VAL A 87 -4.51 -20.40 -9.74
CA VAL A 87 -4.07 -19.02 -9.96
C VAL A 87 -3.55 -18.41 -8.66
N ASP A 88 -4.23 -18.65 -7.54
CA ASP A 88 -3.83 -18.12 -6.24
C ASP A 88 -2.50 -18.74 -5.78
N GLN A 89 -2.27 -20.04 -6.02
CA GLN A 89 -0.99 -20.71 -5.77
C GLN A 89 0.14 -20.18 -6.65
N VAL A 90 -0.12 -19.89 -7.93
CA VAL A 90 0.89 -19.34 -8.85
C VAL A 90 1.26 -17.90 -8.49
N LEU A 91 0.27 -17.07 -8.16
CA LEU A 91 0.52 -15.68 -7.78
C LEU A 91 1.12 -15.55 -6.38
N GLY A 92 0.71 -16.42 -5.45
CA GLY A 92 1.06 -16.30 -4.04
C GLY A 92 0.67 -14.95 -3.44
N GLU A 93 1.25 -14.63 -2.27
CA GLU A 93 1.13 -13.33 -1.64
C GLU A 93 2.52 -12.68 -1.54
N GLY A 94 2.65 -11.52 -2.16
CA GLY A 94 3.82 -10.67 -2.06
C GLY A 94 3.80 -9.76 -0.84
N GLU A 95 4.71 -8.80 -0.86
CA GLU A 95 5.00 -7.94 0.29
C GLU A 95 4.02 -6.77 0.42
N VAL A 96 3.41 -6.34 -0.69
CA VAL A 96 2.54 -5.15 -0.74
C VAL A 96 1.06 -5.54 -0.78
N SER A 97 0.28 -4.93 0.10
CA SER A 97 -1.17 -5.06 0.14
C SER A 97 -1.83 -3.68 0.23
N ILE A 98 -3.01 -3.54 -0.35
CA ILE A 98 -3.75 -2.28 -0.40
C ILE A 98 -5.21 -2.51 -0.02
N LEU A 99 -5.69 -1.69 0.90
CA LEU A 99 -7.10 -1.52 1.19
C LEU A 99 -7.59 -0.23 0.55
N PHE A 100 -8.58 -0.35 -0.32
CA PHE A 100 -9.16 0.79 -1.05
C PHE A 100 -10.65 0.93 -0.73
N GLY A 101 -11.10 2.17 -0.53
CA GLY A 101 -12.50 2.51 -0.25
C GLY A 101 -12.80 2.95 1.18
N GLY A 102 -11.80 3.06 2.05
CA GLY A 102 -11.95 3.45 3.47
C GLY A 102 -12.55 2.36 4.38
N ASP A 103 -13.48 1.55 3.87
CA ASP A 103 -14.04 0.37 4.53
C ASP A 103 -13.47 -0.96 4.00
N GLY A 104 -12.55 -0.90 3.03
CA GLY A 104 -11.89 -2.08 2.47
C GLY A 104 -12.78 -2.92 1.55
N HIS A 105 -13.79 -2.30 0.92
CA HIS A 105 -14.57 -2.96 -0.13
C HIS A 105 -13.73 -3.46 -1.31
N ILE A 106 -12.52 -2.93 -1.50
CA ILE A 106 -11.59 -3.43 -2.49
C ILE A 106 -10.31 -3.82 -1.78
N ARG A 107 -9.94 -5.09 -1.93
CA ARG A 107 -8.68 -5.65 -1.46
C ARG A 107 -7.78 -5.85 -2.66
N ILE A 108 -6.56 -5.34 -2.54
CA ILE A 108 -5.54 -5.51 -3.56
C ILE A 108 -4.32 -6.15 -2.91
N GLN A 109 -3.78 -7.17 -3.53
CA GLN A 109 -2.62 -7.90 -3.04
C GLN A 109 -1.64 -8.04 -4.20
N GLU A 110 -0.41 -7.56 -4.03
CA GLU A 110 0.67 -7.91 -4.94
C GLU A 110 0.98 -9.39 -4.78
N GLY A 111 1.19 -10.11 -5.88
CA GLY A 111 1.72 -11.48 -5.83
C GLY A 111 3.22 -11.50 -5.55
N VAL A 112 3.80 -12.70 -5.50
CA VAL A 112 5.27 -12.88 -5.45
C VAL A 112 5.96 -12.41 -6.74
N LEU A 113 5.19 -12.27 -7.81
CA LEU A 113 5.58 -11.69 -9.08
C LEU A 113 5.33 -10.17 -8.99
N CYS A 114 6.39 -9.40 -8.74
CA CYS A 114 6.34 -7.95 -8.60
C CYS A 114 5.59 -7.28 -9.76
N GLY A 115 4.70 -6.35 -9.40
CA GLY A 115 3.82 -5.65 -10.32
C GLY A 115 2.68 -6.50 -10.89
N VAL A 116 2.47 -7.74 -10.43
CA VAL A 116 1.28 -8.54 -10.69
C VAL A 116 0.36 -8.45 -9.48
N TRP A 117 -0.77 -7.78 -9.65
CA TRP A 117 -1.69 -7.43 -8.58
C TRP A 117 -2.98 -8.23 -8.70
N ARG A 118 -3.46 -8.77 -7.59
CA ARG A 118 -4.80 -9.35 -7.48
C ARG A 118 -5.75 -8.34 -6.87
N ILE A 119 -6.86 -8.06 -7.53
CA ILE A 119 -7.84 -7.04 -7.12
C ILE A 119 -9.22 -7.70 -6.96
N GLN A 120 -9.72 -7.64 -5.73
CA GLN A 120 -10.97 -8.24 -5.32
C GLN A 120 -11.95 -7.18 -4.81
N HIS A 121 -13.11 -7.10 -5.48
CA HIS A 121 -14.23 -6.29 -5.01
C HIS A 121 -15.12 -7.14 -4.12
N MET A 122 -15.43 -6.62 -2.93
CA MET A 122 -16.18 -7.28 -1.88
C MET A 122 -17.53 -6.60 -1.70
N ASN A 123 -18.61 -7.39 -1.62
CA ASN A 123 -19.90 -6.85 -1.17
C ASN A 123 -19.92 -6.63 0.35
N SER A 124 -21.02 -6.05 0.85
CA SER A 124 -21.23 -5.82 2.29
C SER A 124 -21.30 -7.09 3.15
N ALA A 125 -21.48 -8.27 2.54
CA ALA A 125 -21.43 -9.56 3.22
C ALA A 125 -20.03 -10.19 3.23
N GLY A 126 -19.01 -9.48 2.72
CA GLY A 126 -17.63 -9.96 2.66
C GLY A 126 -17.40 -11.03 1.58
N GLN A 127 -18.23 -11.07 0.54
CA GLN A 127 -18.06 -12.00 -0.59
C GLN A 127 -17.45 -11.28 -1.79
N VAL A 128 -16.52 -11.96 -2.48
CA VAL A 128 -15.93 -11.47 -3.72
C VAL A 128 -17.00 -11.42 -4.81
N THR A 129 -17.27 -10.23 -5.34
CA THR A 129 -18.18 -10.01 -6.47
C THR A 129 -17.46 -9.83 -7.79
N GLN A 130 -16.21 -9.34 -7.75
CA GLN A 130 -15.34 -9.22 -8.92
C GLN A 130 -13.92 -9.54 -8.51
N ASP A 131 -13.22 -10.18 -9.44
CA ASP A 131 -11.92 -10.77 -9.20
C ASP A 131 -11.09 -10.65 -10.50
N HIS A 132 -10.02 -9.87 -10.45
CA HIS A 132 -9.17 -9.60 -11.60
C HIS A 132 -7.70 -9.48 -11.21
N ILE A 133 -6.85 -9.79 -12.17
CA ILE A 133 -5.41 -9.56 -12.10
C ILE A 133 -5.10 -8.31 -12.91
N GLU A 134 -4.24 -7.47 -12.37
CA GLU A 134 -3.71 -6.30 -13.04
C GLU A 134 -2.18 -6.38 -13.07
N VAL A 135 -1.54 -6.05 -14.20
CA VAL A 135 -0.08 -5.97 -14.29
C VAL A 135 0.36 -4.56 -14.62
N GLY A 136 1.20 -3.99 -13.75
CA GLY A 136 1.77 -2.66 -13.88
C GLY A 136 2.42 -2.18 -12.58
N PRO A 137 3.00 -0.97 -12.57
CA PRO A 137 3.73 -0.46 -11.39
C PRO A 137 2.87 -0.40 -10.14
N ILE A 138 1.61 0.00 -10.29
CA ILE A 138 0.62 0.08 -9.21
C ILE A 138 -0.78 -0.04 -9.84
N PRO A 139 -1.79 -0.59 -9.15
CA PRO A 139 -3.13 -0.75 -9.71
C PRO A 139 -3.73 0.58 -10.21
N SER A 140 -4.38 0.56 -11.37
CA SER A 140 -4.98 1.76 -12.00
C SER A 140 -6.02 2.42 -11.09
N LEU A 141 -6.72 1.61 -10.27
CA LEU A 141 -7.65 2.12 -9.26
C LEU A 141 -6.95 3.07 -8.27
N VAL A 142 -5.76 2.69 -7.79
CA VAL A 142 -4.97 3.51 -6.85
C VAL A 142 -4.49 4.77 -7.56
N GLN A 143 -3.97 4.64 -8.79
CA GLN A 143 -3.43 5.76 -9.56
C GLN A 143 -4.50 6.82 -9.91
N HIS A 144 -5.71 6.39 -10.28
CA HIS A 144 -6.73 7.29 -10.83
C HIS A 144 -7.82 7.69 -9.84
N THR A 145 -8.06 6.89 -8.79
CA THR A 145 -9.27 7.04 -7.96
C THR A 145 -8.96 7.40 -6.51
N THR A 146 -7.74 7.21 -6.01
CA THR A 146 -7.36 7.53 -4.61
C THR A 146 -7.80 8.94 -4.21
N PHE A 147 -7.44 9.95 -5.00
CA PHE A 147 -7.72 11.34 -4.65
C PHE A 147 -8.96 11.93 -5.34
N ALA A 148 -9.85 11.10 -5.91
CA ALA A 148 -10.98 11.57 -6.70
C ALA A 148 -11.96 12.49 -5.92
N LYS A 149 -12.00 12.36 -4.59
CA LYS A 149 -12.83 13.19 -3.69
C LYS A 149 -12.02 14.08 -2.73
N ALA A 150 -10.69 14.07 -2.86
CA ALA A 150 -9.81 14.82 -1.98
C ALA A 150 -9.86 16.32 -2.30
N GLN A 151 -9.60 17.15 -1.28
CA GLN A 151 -9.47 18.59 -1.45
C GLN A 151 -8.23 18.92 -2.29
N ALA A 152 -8.33 19.95 -3.14
CA ALA A 152 -7.20 20.38 -3.97
C ALA A 152 -6.13 21.15 -3.18
N ARG A 153 -6.49 21.70 -2.02
CA ARG A 153 -5.64 22.45 -1.11
C ARG A 153 -6.03 22.18 0.33
N VAL A 154 -5.06 22.22 1.23
CA VAL A 154 -5.29 22.15 2.68
C VAL A 154 -5.66 23.52 3.24
N ASP A 155 -6.49 23.56 4.28
CA ASP A 155 -6.79 24.80 5.02
C ASP A 155 -5.59 25.21 5.88
N GLU A 156 -4.97 26.34 5.53
CA GLU A 156 -3.83 26.95 6.22
C GLU A 156 -4.21 27.83 7.41
N SER A 157 -5.51 27.92 7.76
CA SER A 157 -5.95 28.79 8.85
C SER A 157 -5.22 28.47 10.16
N ILE A 158 -4.64 29.51 10.75
CA ILE A 158 -4.03 29.43 12.09
C ILE A 158 -5.03 29.77 13.20
N GLU A 159 -6.30 29.97 12.84
CA GLU A 159 -7.38 30.17 13.79
C GLU A 159 -7.64 28.85 14.54
N ASN A 160 -7.72 28.91 15.87
CA ASN A 160 -7.91 27.74 16.73
C ASN A 160 -6.80 26.69 16.66
N VAL A 161 -5.57 27.09 16.31
CA VAL A 161 -4.40 26.23 16.51
C VAL A 161 -4.31 25.90 18.00
N GLY A 162 -4.45 24.61 18.33
CA GLY A 162 -4.46 24.13 19.70
C GLY A 162 -3.14 24.40 20.42
N ASP A 163 -3.19 24.47 21.75
CA ASP A 163 -2.00 24.61 22.58
C ASP A 163 -1.00 23.48 22.27
N GLY A 164 0.27 23.83 22.04
CA GLY A 164 1.35 22.88 21.79
C GLY A 164 1.67 22.63 20.32
N VAL A 165 0.86 23.12 19.36
CA VAL A 165 1.23 23.13 17.94
C VAL A 165 2.25 24.24 17.68
N ILE A 166 3.40 23.90 17.10
CA ILE A 166 4.53 24.84 16.93
C ILE A 166 4.97 24.87 15.47
N ASN A 167 5.24 23.71 14.87
CA ASN A 167 5.98 23.61 13.61
C ASN A 167 5.12 23.14 12.42
N SER A 168 3.88 22.73 12.65
CA SER A 168 2.98 22.26 11.60
C SER A 168 2.37 23.33 10.69
N PRO A 169 1.99 24.53 11.18
CA PRO A 169 1.37 25.54 10.33
C PRO A 169 2.15 25.89 9.05
N PRO A 170 3.49 26.13 9.08
CA PRO A 170 4.22 26.43 7.85
C PRO A 170 4.27 25.25 6.86
N LEU A 171 4.13 24.00 7.34
CA LEU A 171 4.10 22.83 6.45
C LEU A 171 2.84 22.79 5.60
N LEU A 172 1.71 23.32 6.08
CA LEU A 172 0.49 23.40 5.30
C LEU A 172 0.65 24.35 4.10
N ALA A 173 1.34 25.48 4.31
CA ALA A 173 1.68 26.42 3.25
C ALA A 173 2.66 25.79 2.23
N GLU A 174 3.69 25.07 2.71
CA GLU A 174 4.62 24.34 1.83
C GLU A 174 3.89 23.29 0.97
N ILE A 175 2.97 22.52 1.56
CA ILE A 175 2.16 21.55 0.82
C ILE A 175 1.34 22.24 -0.27
N ASN A 176 0.67 23.34 0.05
CA ASN A 176 -0.14 24.06 -0.93
C ASN A 176 0.72 24.69 -2.04
N GLU A 177 1.91 25.21 -1.73
CA GLU A 177 2.86 25.73 -2.73
C GLU A 177 3.28 24.63 -3.71
N VAL A 178 3.61 23.43 -3.21
CA VAL A 178 3.97 22.30 -4.08
C VAL A 178 2.77 21.82 -4.91
N LEU A 179 1.57 21.80 -4.32
CA LEU A 179 0.36 21.40 -5.04
C LEU A 179 -0.08 22.39 -6.13
N GLU A 180 0.29 23.67 -6.03
CA GLU A 180 0.01 24.67 -7.06
C GLU A 180 0.69 24.35 -8.39
N ASP A 181 1.95 23.94 -8.33
CA ASP A 181 2.78 23.68 -9.50
C ASP A 181 2.82 22.18 -9.89
N PHE A 182 2.11 21.32 -9.14
CA PHE A 182 2.14 19.88 -9.31
C PHE A 182 1.63 19.41 -10.67
N THR A 183 2.47 18.66 -11.39
CA THR A 183 2.14 17.95 -12.62
C THR A 183 2.34 16.44 -12.43
N PRO A 184 1.42 15.57 -12.90
CA PRO A 184 1.64 14.13 -12.87
C PRO A 184 2.96 13.73 -13.56
N GLY A 185 3.81 12.98 -12.85
CA GLY A 185 5.15 12.60 -13.30
C GLY A 185 6.27 13.46 -12.72
N ASP A 186 5.96 14.53 -11.97
CA ASP A 186 6.95 15.26 -11.20
C ASP A 186 7.62 14.35 -10.15
N MET A 187 8.86 14.69 -9.80
CA MET A 187 9.57 14.00 -8.72
C MET A 187 8.84 14.21 -7.39
N THR A 188 8.81 13.16 -6.57
CA THR A 188 8.20 13.20 -5.23
C THR A 188 8.83 14.29 -4.37
N HIS A 189 8.00 15.25 -3.93
CA HIS A 189 8.40 16.20 -2.88
C HIS A 189 8.17 15.56 -1.52
N THR A 190 9.22 15.48 -0.71
CA THR A 190 9.18 14.80 0.59
C THR A 190 9.41 15.78 1.74
N ILE A 191 8.43 15.89 2.63
CA ILE A 191 8.55 16.60 3.90
C ILE A 191 8.87 15.57 4.98
N ASN A 192 10.11 15.59 5.48
CA ASN A 192 10.57 14.66 6.51
C ASN A 192 10.19 15.16 7.91
N LEU A 193 9.08 14.67 8.46
CA LEU A 193 8.57 15.06 9.77
C LEU A 193 9.48 14.61 10.91
N THR A 194 10.20 13.49 10.75
CA THR A 194 11.14 12.98 11.77
C THR A 194 12.34 13.89 11.98
N LEU A 195 12.79 14.61 10.94
CA LEU A 195 13.92 15.56 11.05
C LEU A 195 13.50 16.92 11.58
N LEU A 196 12.19 17.19 11.67
CA LEU A 196 11.66 18.42 12.23
C LEU A 196 11.37 18.23 13.72
N PRO A 197 11.54 19.28 14.56
CA PRO A 197 11.17 19.22 15.97
C PRO A 197 9.65 19.22 16.14
N GLN A 198 8.99 18.10 15.85
CA GLN A 198 7.54 17.99 15.94
C GLN A 198 7.09 17.62 17.36
N THR A 199 6.01 18.26 17.81
CA THR A 199 5.26 17.82 18.99
C THR A 199 4.21 16.76 18.61
N GLU A 200 3.59 16.12 19.59
CA GLU A 200 2.45 15.24 19.31
C GLU A 200 1.25 16.05 18.76
N GLN A 201 1.06 17.25 19.30
CA GLN A 201 0.00 18.18 18.91
C GLN A 201 0.18 18.64 17.45
N ASP A 202 1.43 18.83 17.02
CA ASP A 202 1.76 19.09 15.62
C ASP A 202 1.27 17.97 14.69
N LEU A 203 1.60 16.71 15.01
CA LEU A 203 1.17 15.57 14.19
C LEU A 203 -0.35 15.42 14.17
N MET A 204 -1.03 15.63 15.30
CA MET A 204 -2.49 15.62 15.38
C MET A 204 -3.11 16.76 14.55
N PHE A 205 -2.49 17.93 14.56
CA PHE A 205 -2.94 19.06 13.77
C PHE A 205 -2.81 18.78 12.27
N LEU A 206 -1.67 18.22 11.82
CA LEU A 206 -1.50 17.80 10.43
C LEU A 206 -2.54 16.73 10.03
N ASP A 207 -2.78 15.73 10.87
CA ASP A 207 -3.77 14.67 10.64
C ASP A 207 -5.18 15.24 10.47
N GLN A 208 -5.60 16.14 11.35
CA GLN A 208 -6.90 16.79 11.26
C GLN A 208 -7.04 17.65 9.99
N ARG A 209 -5.98 18.37 9.60
CA ARG A 209 -5.99 19.31 8.47
C ARG A 209 -5.95 18.60 7.13
N LEU A 210 -5.09 17.60 7.01
CA LEU A 210 -4.95 16.80 5.79
C LEU A 210 -6.10 15.81 5.64
N GLY A 211 -6.65 15.33 6.77
CA GLY A 211 -7.72 14.34 6.82
C GLY A 211 -7.28 12.95 6.34
N LEU A 212 -8.10 11.95 6.64
CA LEU A 212 -7.87 10.58 6.21
C LEU A 212 -8.44 10.34 4.80
N GLY A 213 -7.61 9.79 3.91
CA GLY A 213 -8.02 9.35 2.58
C GLY A 213 -8.64 7.96 2.58
N ASN A 214 -8.82 7.40 1.39
CA ASN A 214 -9.51 6.12 1.16
C ASN A 214 -8.58 4.94 0.84
N THR A 215 -7.27 5.17 0.77
CA THR A 215 -6.28 4.18 0.36
C THR A 215 -5.27 3.98 1.47
N THR A 216 -5.11 2.75 1.92
CA THR A 216 -4.04 2.33 2.83
C THR A 216 -3.22 1.25 2.16
N ILE A 217 -1.91 1.44 2.09
CA ILE A 217 -0.94 0.49 1.55
C ILE A 217 -0.06 0.03 2.71
N LEU A 218 0.15 -1.28 2.79
CA LEU A 218 1.09 -1.90 3.70
C LEU A 218 2.13 -2.62 2.85
N SER A 219 3.39 -2.24 3.01
CA SER A 219 4.54 -2.96 2.46
C SER A 219 5.26 -3.64 3.61
N ARG A 220 5.38 -4.97 3.55
CA ARG A 220 5.99 -5.81 4.61
C ARG A 220 7.44 -6.21 4.30
N GLY A 221 7.96 -5.75 3.18
CA GLY A 221 9.27 -6.12 2.66
C GLY A 221 10.45 -5.37 3.25
N TYR A 222 11.52 -5.33 2.46
CA TYR A 222 12.64 -4.42 2.74
C TYR A 222 12.16 -2.97 2.66
N GLY A 223 12.12 -2.30 3.81
CA GLY A 223 11.49 -0.97 3.92
C GLY A 223 10.04 -1.04 4.39
N ASN A 224 9.72 -1.95 5.31
CA ASN A 224 8.42 -2.06 5.98
C ASN A 224 7.81 -0.69 6.26
N CYS A 225 6.72 -0.38 5.57
CA CYS A 225 6.07 0.91 5.67
C CYS A 225 4.56 0.80 5.59
N ARG A 226 3.92 1.77 6.25
CA ARG A 226 2.50 2.06 6.11
C ARG A 226 2.37 3.38 5.37
N ILE A 227 1.62 3.34 4.28
CA ILE A 227 1.35 4.50 3.45
C ILE A 227 -0.15 4.72 3.44
N THR A 228 -0.60 5.91 3.80
CA THR A 228 -2.02 6.27 3.78
C THR A 228 -2.21 7.48 2.91
N SER A 229 -3.18 7.44 2.00
CA SER A 229 -3.61 8.67 1.34
C SER A 229 -4.26 9.60 2.36
N THR A 230 -4.06 10.90 2.18
CA THR A 230 -4.80 11.90 2.96
C THR A 230 -6.06 12.32 2.20
N ASN A 231 -6.92 13.12 2.84
CA ASN A 231 -8.02 13.78 2.15
C ASN A 231 -7.57 15.02 1.35
N THR A 232 -6.25 15.26 1.22
CA THR A 232 -5.65 16.28 0.34
C THR A 232 -5.01 15.62 -0.86
N ARG A 233 -5.30 16.12 -2.06
CA ARG A 233 -4.90 15.51 -3.32
C ARG A 233 -3.39 15.33 -3.41
N ASN A 234 -2.94 14.16 -3.85
CA ASN A 234 -1.53 13.80 -4.06
C ASN A 234 -0.65 13.81 -2.79
N VAL A 235 -1.23 14.03 -1.61
CA VAL A 235 -0.49 14.01 -0.35
C VAL A 235 -0.66 12.64 0.30
N TRP A 236 0.43 11.91 0.38
CA TRP A 236 0.56 10.62 1.05
C TRP A 236 1.27 10.78 2.38
N TRP A 237 0.83 10.05 3.38
CA TRP A 237 1.51 9.95 4.66
C TRP A 237 2.23 8.62 4.75
N VAL A 238 3.56 8.66 4.76
CA VAL A 238 4.42 7.48 4.72
C VAL A 238 5.16 7.32 6.04
N ARG A 239 5.06 6.13 6.62
CA ARG A 239 5.65 5.78 7.91
C ARG A 239 6.43 4.50 7.77
N TYR A 240 7.75 4.54 7.97
CA TYR A 240 8.61 3.36 7.96
C TYR A 240 8.83 2.84 9.38
N PHE A 241 8.90 1.53 9.49
CA PHE A 241 9.06 0.81 10.75
C PHE A 241 10.30 -0.08 10.70
N ASN A 242 10.97 -0.23 11.85
CA ASN A 242 12.03 -1.22 11.99
C ASN A 242 11.45 -2.61 12.35
N SER A 243 12.33 -3.60 12.55
CA SER A 243 11.95 -4.97 12.94
C SER A 243 11.35 -5.10 14.35
N GLN A 244 11.25 -4.01 15.11
CA GLN A 244 10.60 -3.94 16.43
C GLN A 244 9.31 -3.09 16.38
N ASP A 245 8.76 -2.85 15.18
CA ASP A 245 7.59 -2.01 14.94
C ASP A 245 7.71 -0.56 15.43
N LYS A 246 8.94 -0.08 15.64
CA LYS A 246 9.18 1.32 16.00
C LYS A 246 9.21 2.15 14.72
N ASN A 247 8.41 3.22 14.69
CA ASN A 247 8.50 4.21 13.62
C ASN A 247 9.90 4.85 13.60
N ILE A 248 10.57 4.74 12.45
CA ILE A 248 11.94 5.24 12.24
C ILE A 248 12.00 6.41 11.25
N LEU A 249 10.99 6.52 10.38
CA LEU A 249 10.82 7.64 9.47
C LEU A 249 9.33 7.93 9.32
N ASN A 250 8.99 9.20 9.38
CA ASN A 250 7.65 9.74 9.22
C ASN A 250 7.75 10.89 8.21
N SER A 251 7.08 10.75 7.07
CA SER A 251 7.12 11.71 5.97
C SER A 251 5.74 11.98 5.40
N LEU A 252 5.58 13.19 4.85
CA LEU A 252 4.55 13.49 3.88
C LEU A 252 5.21 13.49 2.50
N GLU A 253 4.64 12.72 1.57
CA GLU A 253 5.12 12.59 0.20
C GLU A 253 4.06 13.16 -0.74
N ILE A 254 4.43 14.16 -1.52
CA ILE A 254 3.55 14.82 -2.50
C ILE A 254 3.90 14.26 -3.88
N CYS A 255 3.12 13.28 -4.32
CA CYS A 255 3.36 12.51 -5.53
C CYS A 255 2.05 11.89 -6.07
N THR A 256 2.10 11.38 -7.29
CA THR A 256 0.94 10.67 -7.86
C THR A 256 0.72 9.35 -7.11
N THR A 257 1.79 8.57 -6.99
CA THR A 257 1.84 7.32 -6.23
C THR A 257 3.23 7.21 -5.58
N PRO A 258 3.34 6.70 -4.35
CA PRO A 258 4.63 6.52 -3.69
C PRO A 258 5.48 5.48 -4.40
N ASP A 259 6.77 5.78 -4.60
CA ASP A 259 7.71 4.85 -5.22
C ASP A 259 7.89 3.58 -4.37
N SER A 260 7.80 3.70 -3.05
CA SER A 260 7.90 2.58 -2.10
C SER A 260 6.78 1.54 -2.18
N ALA A 261 5.70 1.84 -2.93
CA ALA A 261 4.59 0.93 -3.20
C ALA A 261 4.51 0.52 -4.68
N SER A 262 5.36 1.06 -5.54
CA SER A 262 5.28 0.86 -6.98
C SER A 262 6.36 -0.11 -7.45
N ALA A 263 5.97 -1.12 -8.22
CA ALA A 263 6.92 -2.03 -8.85
C ALA A 263 7.70 -1.31 -9.95
N ALA A 264 9.02 -1.48 -9.97
CA ALA A 264 9.84 -0.90 -11.02
C ALA A 264 9.64 -1.69 -12.33
N PRO A 265 9.82 -1.06 -13.51
CA PRO A 265 9.63 -1.77 -14.77
C PRO A 265 10.55 -2.98 -14.96
N GLU A 266 11.76 -2.94 -14.41
CA GLU A 266 12.68 -4.08 -14.34
C GLU A 266 12.12 -5.25 -13.53
N ASP A 267 11.43 -4.99 -12.42
CA ASP A 267 10.83 -6.03 -11.58
C ASP A 267 9.64 -6.72 -12.29
N ILE A 268 8.89 -5.96 -13.08
CA ILE A 268 7.80 -6.49 -13.93
C ILE A 268 8.39 -7.35 -15.06
N ALA A 269 9.49 -6.92 -15.67
CA ALA A 269 10.19 -7.70 -16.68
C ALA A 269 10.73 -9.02 -16.11
N ASP A 270 11.34 -8.98 -14.93
CA ASP A 270 11.80 -10.18 -14.22
C ASP A 270 10.63 -11.11 -13.84
N SER A 271 9.50 -10.53 -13.43
CA SER A 271 8.27 -11.28 -13.14
C SER A 271 7.68 -11.95 -14.38
N THR A 272 7.84 -11.34 -15.55
CA THR A 272 7.47 -11.95 -16.84
C THR A 272 8.28 -13.21 -17.10
N ILE A 273 9.60 -13.17 -16.84
CA ILE A 273 10.49 -14.33 -16.99
C ILE A 273 10.10 -15.43 -15.99
N ARG A 274 9.88 -15.08 -14.72
CA ARG A 274 9.48 -16.05 -13.69
C ARG A 274 8.14 -16.72 -14.01
N LEU A 275 7.14 -15.96 -14.47
CA LEU A 275 5.85 -16.54 -14.87
C LEU A 275 6.02 -17.54 -16.04
N ARG A 276 6.91 -17.25 -16.99
CA ARG A 276 7.24 -18.19 -18.06
C ARG A 276 7.82 -19.49 -17.52
N GLU A 277 8.82 -19.41 -16.66
CA GLU A 277 9.45 -20.58 -16.04
C GLU A 277 8.43 -21.44 -15.27
N ILE A 278 7.50 -20.79 -14.55
CA ILE A 278 6.40 -21.48 -13.85
C ILE A 278 5.50 -22.23 -14.85
N LEU A 279 5.13 -21.59 -15.97
CA LEU A 279 4.22 -22.20 -16.94
C LEU A 279 4.88 -23.32 -17.76
N GLU A 280 6.21 -23.29 -17.95
CA GLU A 280 6.95 -24.37 -18.60
C GLU A 280 6.87 -25.70 -17.83
N ILE A 281 6.60 -25.68 -16.52
CA ILE A 281 6.41 -26.89 -15.70
C ILE A 281 5.11 -27.62 -16.07
N TYR A 282 4.12 -26.91 -16.61
CA TYR A 282 2.79 -27.44 -16.91
C TYR A 282 2.56 -27.78 -18.39
N GLN A 283 3.60 -27.69 -19.22
CA GLN A 283 3.58 -28.03 -20.66
C GLN A 283 4.08 -29.44 -20.93
#